data_AF-A0A3B9APY4-F1
#
_entry.id   AF-A0A3B9APY4-F1
#
_cell.length_a   1.000
_cell.length_b   1.000
_cell.length_c   1.000
_cell.angle_alpha   90.00
_cell.angle_beta   90.00
_cell.angle_gamma   90.00
#
_symmetry.space_group_name_H-M   'P 1'
#
loop_
_entity.id
_entity.type
_entity.pdbx_description
1 polymer ?
#
loop_
_entity_poly.entity_id
_entity_poly.type
_entity_poly.pdbx_seq_one_letter_code
_entity_poly.pdbx_strand_id
1 'polypeptide(L)'
;MENIWEVLANLTLIALLPALGEELVFRGVIQQQLMRRIQNPWMAILLASLIFSAAHMQFEGFIPRMLLGFILGWLYWKTQNFWIPVLCHFFNNGLQVIGQYLYKQELSTVDLEKDIEVPWQFAAISLFMIWATARLLQQNLTKYPAK
;
A
#
# COMPACT_ATOMS: atom_id res chain seq x y z
N MET A 1 -3.34 13.86 -20.48
CA MET A 1 -4.81 13.75 -20.53
C MET A 1 -5.38 15.12 -20.82
N GLU A 2 -5.83 15.35 -22.05
CA GLU A 2 -6.27 16.67 -22.50
C GLU A 2 -7.79 16.83 -22.55
N ASN A 3 -8.54 15.74 -22.63
CA ASN A 3 -10.01 15.75 -22.69
C ASN A 3 -10.65 14.89 -21.56
N ILE A 4 -11.92 15.17 -21.25
CA ILE A 4 -12.68 14.44 -20.21
C ILE A 4 -12.91 12.97 -20.55
N TRP A 5 -12.97 12.63 -21.84
CA TRP A 5 -13.21 11.27 -22.32
C TRP A 5 -12.03 10.35 -22.03
N GLU A 6 -10.80 10.84 -22.12
CA GLU A 6 -9.56 10.15 -21.74
C GLU A 6 -9.53 9.86 -20.25
N VAL A 7 -9.98 10.80 -19.42
CA VAL A 7 -10.07 10.59 -17.96
C VAL A 7 -11.07 9.49 -17.64
N LEU A 8 -12.26 9.52 -18.26
CA LEU A 8 -13.28 8.49 -18.07
C LEU A 8 -12.81 7.11 -18.57
N ALA A 9 -12.11 7.07 -19.70
CA ALA A 9 -11.51 5.85 -20.22
C ALA A 9 -10.45 5.31 -19.24
N ASN A 10 -9.56 6.17 -18.73
CA ASN A 10 -8.52 5.76 -17.78
C ASN A 10 -9.09 5.34 -16.42
N LEU A 11 -10.12 6.01 -15.91
CA LEU A 11 -10.83 5.56 -14.71
C LEU A 11 -11.43 4.17 -14.88
N THR A 12 -11.87 3.84 -16.09
CA THR A 12 -12.42 2.52 -16.38
C THR A 12 -11.31 1.48 -16.52
N LEU A 13 -10.32 1.75 -17.37
CA LEU A 13 -9.30 0.78 -17.78
C LEU A 13 -8.16 0.60 -16.76
N ILE A 14 -7.80 1.66 -16.02
CA ILE A 14 -6.64 1.69 -15.13
C ILE A 14 -7.07 1.66 -13.65
N ALA A 15 -8.28 2.12 -13.33
CA ALA A 15 -8.78 2.06 -11.95
C ALA A 15 -9.82 0.94 -11.75
N LEU A 16 -10.94 0.96 -12.47
CA LEU A 16 -12.07 0.06 -12.17
C LEU A 16 -11.79 -1.40 -12.54
N LEU A 17 -11.35 -1.65 -13.78
CA LEU A 17 -11.10 -3.03 -14.24
C LEU A 17 -9.99 -3.72 -13.43
N PRO A 18 -8.84 -3.08 -13.13
CA PRO A 18 -7.83 -3.68 -12.25
C PRO A 18 -8.36 -3.90 -10.83
N ALA A 19 -9.06 -2.92 -10.24
CA ALA A 19 -9.62 -3.09 -8.90
C ALA A 19 -10.60 -4.28 -8.80
N LEU A 20 -11.40 -4.54 -9.84
CA LEU A 20 -12.27 -5.71 -9.87
C LEU A 20 -11.48 -7.00 -10.12
N GLY A 21 -10.68 -7.03 -11.18
CA GLY A 21 -9.97 -8.23 -11.62
C GLY A 21 -8.93 -8.71 -10.61
N GLU A 22 -8.14 -7.79 -10.08
CA GLU A 22 -7.10 -8.10 -9.11
C GLU A 22 -7.70 -8.53 -7.78
N GLU A 23 -8.73 -7.85 -7.25
CA GLU A 23 -9.35 -8.30 -6.00
C GLU A 23 -10.05 -9.67 -6.16
N LEU A 24 -10.64 -9.98 -7.32
CA LEU A 24 -11.17 -11.32 -7.57
C LEU A 24 -10.06 -12.39 -7.48
N VAL A 25 -8.91 -12.16 -8.11
CA VAL A 25 -7.80 -13.10 -8.10
C VAL A 25 -7.15 -13.18 -6.72
N PHE A 26 -6.78 -12.05 -6.15
CA PHE A 26 -5.99 -12.02 -4.94
C PHE A 26 -6.81 -12.31 -3.69
N ARG A 27 -8.04 -11.81 -3.59
CA ARG A 27 -8.88 -11.96 -2.38
C ARG A 27 -9.85 -13.11 -2.55
N GLY A 28 -10.38 -13.33 -3.75
CA GLY A 28 -11.23 -14.48 -4.04
C GLY A 28 -10.47 -15.80 -4.11
N VAL A 29 -9.23 -15.81 -4.62
CA VAL A 29 -8.47 -17.06 -4.83
C VAL A 29 -7.22 -17.12 -3.96
N ILE A 30 -6.21 -16.29 -4.20
CA ILE A 30 -4.86 -16.48 -3.63
C ILE A 30 -4.87 -16.40 -2.09
N GLN A 31 -5.42 -15.33 -1.53
CA GLN A 31 -5.48 -15.13 -0.08
C GLN A 31 -6.30 -16.24 0.60
N GLN A 32 -7.41 -16.67 -0.01
CA GLN A 32 -8.25 -17.75 0.52
C GLN A 32 -7.52 -19.10 0.51
N GLN A 33 -6.80 -19.42 -0.55
CA GLN A 33 -5.99 -20.64 -0.60
C GLN A 33 -4.85 -20.61 0.42
N LEU A 34 -4.20 -19.46 0.61
CA LEU A 34 -3.19 -19.29 1.64
C LEU A 34 -3.79 -19.43 3.04
N MET A 35 -4.96 -18.84 3.31
CA MET A 35 -5.65 -18.97 4.60
C MET A 35 -6.08 -20.41 4.92
N ARG A 36 -6.36 -21.23 3.91
CA ARG A 36 -6.64 -22.67 4.11
C ARG A 36 -5.40 -23.46 4.51
N ARG A 37 -4.21 -23.06 4.06
CA ARG A 37 -2.94 -23.77 4.31
C ARG A 37 -2.15 -23.21 5.48
N ILE A 38 -2.35 -21.95 5.82
CA ILE A 38 -1.60 -21.22 6.84
C ILE A 38 -2.54 -20.84 7.96
N GLN A 39 -2.31 -21.37 9.16
CA GLN A 39 -3.16 -21.10 10.33
C GLN A 39 -3.15 -19.63 10.76
N ASN A 40 -2.05 -18.91 10.53
CA ASN A 40 -1.94 -17.50 10.88
C ASN A 40 -2.47 -16.60 9.73
N PRO A 41 -3.60 -15.88 9.92
CA PRO A 41 -4.18 -15.04 8.88
C PRO A 41 -3.25 -13.89 8.46
N TRP A 42 -2.44 -13.35 9.39
CA TRP A 42 -1.50 -12.27 9.08
C TRP A 42 -0.40 -12.73 8.12
N MET A 43 0.09 -13.97 8.27
CA MET A 43 1.07 -14.54 7.35
C MET A 43 0.45 -14.80 5.98
N ALA A 44 -0.80 -15.27 5.92
CA ALA A 44 -1.51 -15.47 4.66
C ALA A 44 -1.73 -14.14 3.91
N ILE A 45 -2.11 -13.07 4.62
CA ILE A 45 -2.27 -11.72 4.06
C ILE A 45 -0.92 -11.17 3.59
N LEU A 46 0.14 -11.31 4.39
CA LEU A 46 1.48 -10.87 4.01
C LEU A 46 1.97 -11.54 2.74
N LEU A 47 1.86 -12.87 2.65
CA LEU A 47 2.26 -13.61 1.45
C LEU A 47 1.41 -13.25 0.23
N ALA A 48 0.08 -13.11 0.39
CA ALA A 48 -0.77 -12.64 -0.69
C ALA A 48 -0.35 -11.25 -1.19
N SER A 49 0.01 -10.34 -0.28
CA SER A 49 0.44 -8.98 -0.60
C SER A 49 1.82 -8.92 -1.28
N LEU A 50 2.73 -9.83 -0.90
CA LEU A 50 4.02 -10.01 -1.58
C LEU A 50 3.82 -10.50 -3.02
N ILE A 51 2.97 -11.52 -3.21
CA ILE A 51 2.66 -12.05 -4.55
C ILE A 51 1.96 -10.98 -5.40
N PHE A 52 1.04 -10.21 -4.81
CA PHE A 52 0.36 -9.09 -5.46
C PHE A 52 1.36 -8.07 -6.01
N SER A 53 2.29 -7.63 -5.18
CA SER A 53 3.30 -6.67 -5.60
C SER A 53 4.28 -7.27 -6.63
N ALA A 54 4.70 -8.52 -6.44
CA ALA A 54 5.61 -9.21 -7.35
C ALA A 54 5.01 -9.45 -8.74
N ALA A 55 3.70 -9.68 -8.86
CA ALA A 55 3.02 -9.90 -10.12
C ALA A 55 3.13 -8.71 -11.11
N HIS A 56 3.48 -7.52 -10.59
CA HIS A 56 3.70 -6.33 -11.41
C HIS A 56 5.09 -6.24 -12.05
N MET A 57 6.02 -7.15 -11.70
CA MET A 57 7.34 -7.26 -12.34
C MET A 57 8.18 -5.97 -12.37
N GLN A 58 7.93 -5.05 -11.43
CA GLN A 58 8.63 -3.76 -11.33
C GLN A 58 8.99 -3.49 -9.86
N PHE A 59 10.22 -3.01 -9.63
CA PHE A 59 10.69 -2.75 -8.28
C PHE A 59 10.28 -1.37 -7.73
N GLU A 60 10.21 -0.34 -8.58
CA GLU A 60 9.98 1.09 -8.21
C GLU A 60 8.62 1.39 -7.54
N GLY A 61 7.74 0.40 -7.42
CA GLY A 61 6.49 0.50 -6.65
C GLY A 61 6.27 -0.68 -5.72
N PHE A 62 7.29 -1.51 -5.49
CA PHE A 62 7.11 -2.81 -4.84
C PHE A 62 6.63 -2.66 -3.39
N ILE A 63 7.29 -1.84 -2.59
CA ILE A 63 6.94 -1.66 -1.17
C ILE A 63 5.57 -0.97 -1.01
N PRO A 64 5.28 0.17 -1.69
CA PRO A 64 3.95 0.79 -1.61
C PRO A 64 2.82 -0.14 -2.06
N ARG A 65 2.99 -0.88 -3.17
CA ARG A 65 1.98 -1.84 -3.65
C ARG A 65 1.80 -3.03 -2.72
N MET A 66 2.87 -3.53 -2.12
CA MET A 66 2.79 -4.58 -1.11
C MET A 66 1.99 -4.10 0.10
N LEU A 67 2.26 -2.89 0.61
CA LEU A 67 1.53 -2.31 1.73
C LEU A 67 0.04 -2.09 1.39
N LEU A 68 -0.26 -1.57 0.20
CA LEU A 68 -1.65 -1.49 -0.28
C LEU A 68 -2.29 -2.88 -0.30
N GLY A 69 -1.62 -3.87 -0.88
CA GLY A 69 -2.09 -5.25 -0.94
C GLY A 69 -2.35 -5.83 0.45
N PHE A 70 -1.51 -5.51 1.43
CA PHE A 70 -1.68 -5.92 2.82
C PHE A 70 -2.92 -5.27 3.45
N ILE A 71 -3.10 -3.96 3.26
CA ILE A 71 -4.27 -3.22 3.77
C ILE A 71 -5.56 -3.76 3.16
N LEU A 72 -5.60 -3.96 1.84
CA LEU A 72 -6.77 -4.52 1.14
C LEU A 72 -7.07 -5.94 1.59
N GLY A 73 -6.03 -6.78 1.76
CA GLY A 73 -6.18 -8.14 2.27
C GLY A 73 -6.69 -8.17 3.72
N TRP A 74 -6.22 -7.26 4.56
CA TRP A 74 -6.71 -7.08 5.92
C TRP A 74 -8.16 -6.58 5.96
N LEU A 75 -8.53 -5.61 5.12
CA LEU A 75 -9.91 -5.13 5.01
C LEU A 75 -10.85 -6.26 4.60
N TYR A 76 -10.48 -7.06 3.60
CA TYR A 76 -11.26 -8.22 3.20
C TYR A 76 -11.41 -9.22 4.35
N TRP A 77 -10.32 -9.55 5.04
CA TRP A 77 -10.34 -10.47 6.17
C TRP A 77 -11.18 -9.94 7.35
N LYS A 78 -11.11 -8.65 7.65
CA LYS A 78 -11.82 -8.06 8.78
C LYS A 78 -13.31 -7.87 8.50
N THR A 79 -13.65 -7.50 7.28
CA THR A 79 -15.03 -7.12 6.91
C THR A 79 -15.82 -8.25 6.28
N GLN A 80 -15.15 -9.28 5.77
CA GLN A 80 -15.76 -10.40 5.03
C GLN A 80 -16.60 -9.92 3.84
N ASN A 81 -16.32 -8.73 3.31
CA ASN A 81 -17.06 -8.11 2.22
C ASN A 81 -16.11 -7.87 1.06
N PHE A 82 -16.43 -8.43 -0.10
CA PHE A 82 -15.66 -8.28 -1.33
C PHE A 82 -15.64 -6.84 -1.87
N TRP A 83 -16.73 -6.08 -1.68
CA TRP A 83 -16.85 -4.74 -2.24
C TRP A 83 -16.00 -3.70 -1.52
N ILE A 84 -15.69 -3.92 -0.23
CA ILE A 84 -14.87 -2.99 0.55
C ILE A 84 -13.44 -2.85 -0.02
N PRO A 85 -12.65 -3.93 -0.19
CA PRO A 85 -11.33 -3.82 -0.82
C PRO A 85 -11.42 -3.33 -2.27
N VAL A 86 -12.44 -3.76 -3.05
CA VAL A 86 -12.63 -3.28 -4.43
C VAL A 86 -12.80 -1.77 -4.49
N LEU A 87 -13.67 -1.21 -3.65
CA LEU A 87 -13.88 0.23 -3.61
C LEU A 87 -12.62 0.96 -3.15
N CYS A 88 -11.94 0.50 -2.09
CA CYS A 88 -10.69 1.09 -1.64
C CYS A 88 -9.60 1.06 -2.71
N HIS A 89 -9.48 -0.05 -3.44
CA HIS A 89 -8.52 -0.20 -4.54
C HIS A 89 -8.89 0.73 -5.72
N PHE A 90 -10.16 0.74 -6.13
CA PHE A 90 -10.66 1.67 -7.15
C PHE A 90 -10.40 3.13 -6.78
N PHE A 91 -10.64 3.51 -5.52
CA PHE A 91 -10.34 4.86 -5.04
C PHE A 91 -8.85 5.16 -5.09
N ASN A 92 -7.99 4.22 -4.71
CA ASN A 92 -6.55 4.42 -4.78
C ASN A 92 -6.07 4.66 -6.22
N ASN A 93 -6.47 3.82 -7.16
CA ASN A 93 -6.09 3.97 -8.57
C ASN A 93 -6.77 5.19 -9.20
N GLY A 94 -8.02 5.46 -8.82
CA GLY A 94 -8.79 6.61 -9.30
C GLY A 94 -8.17 7.94 -8.86
N LEU A 95 -7.65 8.02 -7.63
CA LEU A 95 -6.89 9.19 -7.17
C LEU A 95 -5.61 9.39 -7.98
N GLN A 96 -4.93 8.32 -8.39
CA GLN A 96 -3.76 8.42 -9.26
C GLN A 96 -4.14 8.96 -10.65
N VAL A 97 -5.21 8.43 -11.26
CA VAL A 97 -5.71 8.90 -12.56
C VAL A 97 -6.15 10.38 -12.48
N ILE A 98 -6.92 10.75 -11.45
CA ILE A 98 -7.38 12.14 -11.28
C ILE A 98 -6.20 13.07 -11.00
N GLY A 99 -5.25 12.66 -10.16
CA GLY A 99 -4.03 13.42 -9.89
C GLY A 99 -3.23 13.69 -11.17
N GLN A 100 -3.00 12.66 -11.99
CA GLN A 100 -2.33 12.83 -13.28
C GLN A 100 -3.09 13.79 -14.22
N TYR A 101 -4.42 13.83 -14.17
CA TYR A 101 -5.22 14.75 -14.98
C TYR A 101 -5.13 16.19 -14.49
N LEU A 102 -5.24 16.41 -13.18
CA LEU A 102 -5.26 17.75 -12.58
C LEU A 102 -3.90 18.44 -12.65
N TYR A 103 -2.81 17.69 -12.46
CA TYR A 103 -1.48 18.28 -12.37
C TYR A 103 -0.79 18.46 -13.74
N LYS A 104 -1.34 17.89 -14.84
CA LYS A 104 -0.90 18.03 -16.26
C LYS A 104 0.61 18.01 -16.56
N GLN A 105 1.46 17.68 -15.60
CA GLN A 105 2.91 17.56 -15.72
C GLN A 105 3.41 16.71 -14.55
N GLU A 106 4.17 15.67 -14.89
CA GLU A 106 5.08 14.93 -14.02
C GLU A 106 4.58 14.61 -12.59
N LEU A 107 3.49 13.86 -12.47
CA LEU A 107 3.40 12.87 -11.38
C LEU A 107 4.20 11.60 -11.74
N SER A 108 5.34 11.78 -12.40
CA SER A 108 6.43 10.81 -12.47
C SER A 108 7.06 10.79 -11.09
N THR A 109 6.38 10.11 -10.15
CA THR A 109 6.72 10.05 -8.74
C THR A 109 6.58 11.42 -8.05
N VAL A 110 6.19 11.47 -6.77
CA VAL A 110 6.93 12.39 -5.90
C VAL A 110 8.37 11.97 -6.14
N ASP A 111 9.21 12.84 -6.69
CA ASP A 111 10.62 12.63 -7.07
C ASP A 111 11.42 12.09 -5.86
N LEU A 112 11.11 10.85 -5.47
CA LEU A 112 11.76 9.98 -4.48
C LEU A 112 12.90 9.22 -5.14
N GLU A 113 12.92 9.22 -6.49
CA GLU A 113 13.98 8.74 -7.36
C GLU A 113 14.96 9.82 -7.80
N LYS A 114 14.71 11.09 -7.48
CA LYS A 114 15.85 11.96 -7.27
C LYS A 114 16.62 11.30 -6.14
N ASP A 115 17.81 10.78 -6.45
CA ASP A 115 18.84 10.46 -5.49
C ASP A 115 19.10 11.74 -4.68
N ILE A 116 18.21 12.04 -3.74
CA ILE A 116 18.53 12.81 -2.58
C ILE A 116 19.46 11.85 -1.86
N GLU A 117 20.76 11.94 -2.17
CA GLU A 117 21.79 11.39 -1.32
C GLU A 117 21.53 11.99 0.06
N VAL A 118 20.73 11.31 0.87
CA VAL A 118 20.49 11.71 2.24
C VAL A 118 21.82 11.49 2.92
N PRO A 119 22.55 12.57 3.30
CA PRO A 119 23.85 12.40 3.89
C PRO A 119 23.69 11.50 5.12
N TRP A 120 24.59 10.52 5.30
CA TRP A 120 24.49 9.50 6.36
C TRP A 120 24.30 10.10 7.76
N GLN A 121 24.72 11.35 7.96
CA GLN A 121 24.48 12.14 9.17
C GLN A 121 22.98 12.28 9.49
N PHE A 122 22.11 12.49 8.50
CA PHE A 122 20.66 12.60 8.71
C PHE A 122 20.05 11.26 9.08
N ALA A 123 20.51 10.16 8.48
CA ALA A 123 20.11 8.81 8.88
C ALA A 123 20.56 8.51 10.33
N ALA A 124 21.79 8.88 10.68
CA ALA A 124 22.32 8.73 12.04
C ALA A 124 21.54 9.57 13.07
N ILE A 125 21.19 10.81 12.73
CA ILE A 125 20.36 11.69 13.58
C ILE A 125 18.96 11.11 13.76
N SER A 126 18.34 10.62 12.68
CA SER A 126 17.01 10.00 12.74
C SER A 126 17.02 8.76 13.64
N LEU A 127 18.01 7.88 13.47
CA LEU A 127 18.20 6.70 14.34
C LEU A 127 18.43 7.08 15.80
N PHE A 128 19.24 8.11 16.06
CA PHE A 128 19.46 8.62 17.42
C PHE A 128 18.18 9.19 18.02
N MET A 129 17.39 9.95 17.26
CA MET A 129 16.11 10.50 17.71
C MET A 129 15.09 9.40 18.02
N ILE A 130 15.00 8.38 17.18
CA ILE A 130 14.14 7.20 17.42
C ILE A 130 14.59 6.48 18.69
N TRP A 131 15.89 6.24 18.86
CA TRP A 131 16.43 5.60 20.06
C TRP A 131 16.19 6.44 21.33
N ALA A 132 16.42 7.74 21.27
CA ALA A 132 16.23 8.66 22.39
C ALA A 132 14.76 8.75 22.80
N THR A 133 13.85 8.87 21.83
CA THR A 133 12.40 8.87 22.09
C THR A 133 11.93 7.53 22.65
N ALA A 134 12.40 6.40 22.12
CA ALA A 134 12.11 5.09 22.67
C ALA A 134 12.63 4.92 24.11
N ARG A 135 13.86 5.38 24.41
CA ARG A 135 14.44 5.41 25.76
C ARG A 135 13.62 6.26 26.72
N LEU A 136 13.23 7.48 26.32
CA LEU A 136 12.42 8.38 27.14
C LEU A 136 11.02 7.80 27.39
N LEU A 137 10.42 7.19 26.37
CA LEU A 137 9.13 6.51 26.50
C LEU A 137 9.23 5.33 27.49
N GLN A 138 10.27 4.50 27.37
CA GLN A 138 10.52 3.39 28.30
C GLN A 138 10.75 3.88 29.74
N GLN A 139 11.50 4.97 29.93
CA GLN A 139 11.70 5.56 31.25
C GLN A 139 10.39 6.10 31.85
N ASN A 140 9.55 6.75 31.05
CA ASN A 140 8.26 7.25 31.52
C ASN A 140 7.26 6.11 31.82
N LEU A 141 7.25 5.04 31.00
CA LEU A 141 6.40 3.87 31.20
C LEU A 141 6.83 3.04 32.42
N THR A 142 8.13 2.96 32.72
CA THR A 142 8.62 2.29 33.94
C THR A 142 8.41 3.14 35.20
N LYS A 143 8.39 4.48 35.08
CA LYS A 143 8.16 5.40 36.19
C LYS A 143 6.68 5.51 36.60
N TYR A 144 5.75 5.24 35.69
CA TYR A 144 4.31 5.23 35.95
C TYR A 144 3.67 3.95 35.38
N PRO A 145 3.81 2.80 36.06
CA PRO A 145 3.14 1.58 35.62
C PRO A 145 1.63 1.83 35.60
N ALA A 146 0.99 1.54 34.47
CA ALA A 146 -0.46 1.54 34.37
C ALA A 146 -1.02 0.58 35.44
N LYS A 147 -1.97 1.06 36.25
CA LYS A 147 -2.66 0.24 37.26
C LYS A 147 -3.49 -0.86 36.61
#